data_AF-A0A9P7GD90-F1
#
_entry.id   AF-A0A9P7GD90-F1
#
_cell.length_a   1.000
_cell.length_b   1.000
_cell.length_c   1.000
_cell.angle_alpha   90.00
_cell.angle_beta   90.00
_cell.angle_gamma   90.00
#
_symmetry.space_group_name_H-M   'P 1'
#
loop_
_entity.id
_entity.type
_entity.pdbx_description
1 polymer ?
#
loop_
_entity_poly.entity_id
_entity_poly.type
_entity_poly.pdbx_seq_one_letter_code
_entity_poly.pdbx_strand_id
1 'polypeptide(L)'
;MTSTWTPRRTVYPRIFERPLGITEHGFYWDSRFNGTADVLQHAVVEILGPTNQTIFDVENVTRTWQSLKQQFPLLGSRMEESISGDSVSFVVAEDQLENCGPGEISFHSVHSMSEAHEFADDVVNGERLLSNDLLARIVILSRTDQKSHVALTRVLCRKYILGDIDSKEWEYRKREPMVTGGPLSLRPFLDREWYDKGGATNVSLAIGFFFLRLSFMPLGSAANLAPGDDLPSFTDLLSFPRFLLRSRSIRQQSANLTKHPLFVHISMARSQASIDRLKDVATSWPAKQGQLAAQIPVTEQGLVLSHGGSSMGNIDSLLPRNYPIAGASPILFLVTSGTKLHCRPTELYLGATTTRQQLHLHVFWDQNVYDDELVKVWLHEVREATEVYLGGDIDTGSLKKPQIRL
;
A
#
# COMPACT_ATOMS: atom_id res chain seq x y z
N MET A 1 -16.62 5.15 -19.42
CA MET A 1 -18.05 4.84 -19.16
C MET A 1 -18.09 3.78 -18.07
N THR A 2 -18.99 3.88 -17.10
CA THR A 2 -19.21 2.83 -16.10
C THR A 2 -19.99 1.70 -16.75
N SER A 3 -19.48 0.46 -16.71
CA SER A 3 -20.26 -0.71 -17.13
C SER A 3 -21.47 -0.89 -16.20
N THR A 4 -22.64 -1.20 -16.77
CA THR A 4 -23.87 -1.43 -16.02
C THR A 4 -24.00 -2.89 -15.65
N TRP A 5 -24.51 -3.19 -14.46
CA TRP A 5 -24.89 -4.55 -14.09
C TRP A 5 -26.11 -5.02 -14.89
N THR A 6 -26.05 -6.25 -15.40
CA THR A 6 -27.13 -6.90 -16.14
C THR A 6 -27.54 -8.21 -15.46
N PRO A 7 -28.84 -8.46 -15.20
CA PRO A 7 -29.28 -9.73 -14.65
C PRO A 7 -29.19 -10.84 -15.70
N ARG A 8 -28.67 -12.01 -15.31
CA ARG A 8 -28.72 -13.23 -16.13
C ARG A 8 -30.14 -13.80 -16.14
N ARG A 9 -30.45 -14.59 -17.17
CA ARG A 9 -31.74 -15.29 -17.31
C ARG A 9 -31.80 -16.54 -16.40
N THR A 10 -31.72 -16.35 -15.09
CA THR A 10 -31.83 -17.40 -14.07
C THR A 10 -33.04 -17.16 -13.18
N VAL A 11 -33.70 -18.23 -12.71
CA VAL A 11 -34.91 -18.12 -11.88
C VAL A 11 -34.56 -17.87 -10.41
N TYR A 12 -33.65 -18.67 -9.86
CA TYR A 12 -33.05 -18.48 -8.54
C TYR A 12 -31.74 -19.31 -8.45
N PRO A 13 -30.67 -18.83 -7.79
CA PRO A 13 -30.49 -17.47 -7.28
C PRO A 13 -30.50 -16.44 -8.42
N ARG A 14 -30.77 -15.17 -8.09
CA ARG A 14 -30.59 -14.08 -9.05
C ARG A 14 -29.10 -13.83 -9.20
N ILE A 15 -28.64 -13.82 -10.45
CA ILE A 15 -27.23 -13.59 -10.80
C ILE A 15 -27.15 -12.31 -11.63
N PHE A 16 -26.23 -11.42 -11.26
CA PHE A 16 -25.92 -10.19 -11.98
C PHE A 16 -24.50 -10.27 -12.50
N GLU A 17 -24.27 -9.78 -13.71
CA GLU A 17 -22.93 -9.67 -14.29
C GLU A 17 -22.62 -8.24 -14.72
N ARG A 18 -21.35 -7.86 -14.72
CA ARG A 18 -20.86 -6.57 -15.22
C ARG A 18 -19.48 -6.76 -15.84
N PRO A 19 -19.29 -6.40 -17.13
CA PRO A 19 -17.97 -6.40 -17.75
C PRO A 19 -16.98 -5.53 -16.97
N LEU A 20 -15.73 -5.99 -16.84
CA LEU A 20 -14.68 -5.20 -16.21
C LEU A 20 -14.50 -3.86 -16.94
N GLY A 21 -14.43 -2.78 -16.18
CA GLY A 21 -13.95 -1.50 -16.67
C GLY A 21 -12.46 -1.55 -16.95
N ILE A 22 -11.96 -0.60 -17.75
CA ILE A 22 -10.56 -0.53 -18.21
C ILE A 22 -9.55 -0.76 -17.07
N THR A 23 -9.64 -0.01 -15.96
CA THR A 23 -8.71 -0.17 -14.82
C THR A 23 -8.83 -1.54 -14.15
N GLU A 24 -10.04 -2.07 -14.02
CA GLU A 24 -10.31 -3.38 -13.40
C GLU A 24 -9.75 -4.51 -14.28
N HIS A 25 -9.84 -4.37 -15.60
CA HIS A 25 -9.27 -5.29 -16.58
C HIS A 25 -7.73 -5.27 -16.56
N GLY A 26 -7.11 -4.11 -16.30
CA GLY A 26 -5.67 -4.01 -16.05
C GLY A 26 -5.24 -4.83 -14.82
N PHE A 27 -5.90 -4.59 -13.68
CA PHE A 27 -5.64 -5.35 -12.46
C PHE A 27 -5.95 -6.85 -12.59
N TYR A 28 -6.93 -7.23 -13.41
CA TYR A 28 -7.18 -8.65 -13.70
C TYR A 28 -5.94 -9.32 -14.30
N TRP A 29 -5.40 -8.78 -15.39
CA TRP A 29 -4.22 -9.35 -16.06
C TRP A 29 -2.96 -9.27 -15.18
N ASP A 30 -2.78 -8.18 -14.43
CA ASP A 30 -1.73 -8.11 -13.41
C ASP A 30 -1.84 -9.26 -12.40
N SER A 31 -3.03 -9.56 -11.89
CA SER A 31 -3.25 -10.61 -10.89
C SER A 31 -2.93 -12.03 -11.39
N ARG A 32 -2.93 -12.24 -12.72
CA ARG A 32 -2.50 -13.50 -13.35
C ARG A 32 -1.00 -13.75 -13.19
N PHE A 33 -0.18 -12.71 -12.97
CA PHE A 33 1.23 -12.84 -12.61
C PHE A 33 1.37 -13.07 -11.10
N ASN A 34 1.11 -14.30 -10.65
CA ASN A 34 1.32 -14.71 -9.26
C ASN A 34 0.70 -13.80 -8.19
N GLY A 35 -0.48 -13.20 -8.45
CA GLY A 35 -1.13 -12.29 -7.49
C GLY A 35 -0.51 -10.88 -7.42
N THR A 36 0.24 -10.44 -8.45
CA THR A 36 0.86 -9.10 -8.53
C THR A 36 -0.09 -7.90 -8.30
N ALA A 37 -1.41 -8.06 -8.47
CA ALA A 37 -2.41 -7.02 -8.15
C ALA A 37 -3.23 -7.30 -6.89
N ASP A 38 -2.90 -8.34 -6.14
CA ASP A 38 -3.53 -8.64 -4.86
C ASP A 38 -2.99 -7.67 -3.80
N VAL A 39 -3.89 -7.14 -2.98
CA VAL A 39 -3.58 -6.11 -1.97
C VAL A 39 -3.92 -6.64 -0.60
N LEU A 40 -2.92 -6.75 0.28
CA LEU A 40 -3.16 -7.06 1.69
C LEU A 40 -3.26 -5.77 2.50
N GLN A 41 -4.46 -5.45 2.99
CA GLN A 41 -4.63 -4.53 4.10
C GLN A 41 -4.55 -5.32 5.41
N HIS A 42 -3.58 -5.00 6.28
CA HIS A 42 -3.53 -5.56 7.63
C HIS A 42 -3.71 -4.47 8.69
N ALA A 43 -4.27 -4.85 9.83
CA ALA A 43 -4.57 -3.97 10.94
C ALA A 43 -4.36 -4.72 12.26
N VAL A 44 -3.67 -4.09 13.21
CA VAL A 44 -3.58 -4.57 14.59
C VAL A 44 -4.50 -3.73 15.44
N VAL A 45 -5.47 -4.39 16.06
CA VAL A 45 -6.49 -3.77 16.91
C VAL A 45 -6.39 -4.31 18.33
N GLU A 46 -6.54 -3.42 19.30
CA GLU A 46 -6.66 -3.73 20.72
C GLU A 46 -8.14 -3.61 21.13
N ILE A 47 -8.65 -4.63 21.83
CA ILE A 47 -10.01 -4.60 22.38
C ILE A 47 -9.97 -3.85 23.71
N LEU A 48 -10.72 -2.75 23.80
CA LEU A 48 -10.81 -1.94 25.00
C LEU A 48 -11.98 -2.44 25.87
N GLY A 49 -11.67 -2.85 27.11
CA GLY A 49 -12.65 -3.28 28.10
C GLY A 49 -12.99 -4.78 28.05
N PRO A 50 -13.17 -5.43 29.22
CA PRO A 50 -13.31 -6.90 29.29
C PRO A 50 -14.63 -7.42 28.71
N THR A 51 -15.67 -6.60 28.64
CA THR A 51 -16.99 -6.97 28.08
C THR A 51 -16.99 -7.12 26.56
N ASN A 52 -15.92 -6.66 25.90
CA ASN A 52 -15.85 -6.51 24.44
C ASN A 52 -15.02 -7.62 23.77
N GLN A 53 -14.55 -8.62 24.53
CA GLN A 53 -13.69 -9.70 24.01
C GLN A 53 -14.34 -10.50 22.87
N THR A 54 -15.68 -10.58 22.86
CA THR A 54 -16.46 -11.31 21.86
C THR A 54 -16.58 -10.61 20.50
N ILE A 55 -16.07 -9.38 20.32
CA ILE A 55 -16.18 -8.63 19.06
C ILE A 55 -15.62 -9.41 17.86
N PHE A 56 -14.55 -10.18 18.07
CA PHE A 56 -13.91 -11.01 17.04
C PHE A 56 -14.29 -12.50 17.10
N ASP A 57 -15.35 -12.86 17.84
CA ASP A 57 -15.91 -14.21 17.80
C ASP A 57 -16.38 -14.56 16.38
N VAL A 58 -16.27 -15.84 16.03
CA VAL A 58 -16.57 -16.36 14.67
C VAL A 58 -17.95 -15.90 14.18
N GLU A 59 -18.97 -15.97 15.03
CA GLU A 59 -20.34 -15.54 14.71
C GLU A 59 -20.44 -14.04 14.40
N ASN A 60 -19.77 -13.19 15.19
CA ASN A 60 -19.80 -11.74 15.03
C ASN A 60 -19.06 -11.28 13.77
N VAL A 61 -17.90 -11.88 13.48
CA VAL A 61 -17.12 -11.62 12.25
C VAL A 61 -17.90 -12.12 11.02
N THR A 62 -18.48 -13.33 11.08
CA THR A 62 -19.30 -13.91 10.00
C THR A 62 -20.48 -13.01 9.64
N ARG A 63 -21.28 -12.62 10.64
CA ARG A 63 -22.42 -11.71 10.45
C ARG A 63 -22.00 -10.35 9.89
N THR A 64 -20.89 -9.80 10.38
CA THR A 64 -20.33 -8.52 9.89
C THR A 64 -19.89 -8.65 8.44
N TRP A 65 -19.23 -9.74 8.07
CA TRP A 65 -18.78 -9.98 6.69
C TRP A 65 -19.96 -10.16 5.72
N GLN A 66 -20.99 -10.93 6.10
CA GLN A 66 -22.24 -11.04 5.32
C GLN A 66 -22.88 -9.66 5.11
N SER A 67 -23.00 -8.86 6.18
CA SER A 67 -23.56 -7.50 6.09
C SER A 67 -22.71 -6.58 5.20
N LEU A 68 -21.38 -6.69 5.24
CA LEU A 68 -20.48 -5.96 4.34
C LEU A 68 -20.64 -6.40 2.88
N LYS A 69 -20.82 -7.70 2.59
CA LYS A 69 -21.08 -8.18 1.23
C LYS A 69 -22.43 -7.69 0.69
N GLN A 70 -23.47 -7.67 1.51
CA GLN A 70 -24.77 -7.09 1.15
C GLN A 70 -24.68 -5.58 0.86
N GLN A 71 -23.87 -4.84 1.63
CA GLN A 71 -23.64 -3.40 1.41
C GLN A 71 -22.69 -3.11 0.23
N PHE A 72 -21.72 -3.98 -0.01
CA PHE A 72 -20.68 -3.84 -1.04
C PHE A 72 -20.52 -5.14 -1.84
N PRO A 73 -21.41 -5.43 -2.81
CA PRO A 73 -21.50 -6.74 -3.49
C PRO A 73 -20.24 -7.24 -4.20
N LEU A 74 -19.29 -6.35 -4.51
CA LEU A 74 -17.98 -6.75 -5.07
C LEU A 74 -17.17 -7.62 -4.11
N LEU A 75 -17.39 -7.53 -2.79
CA LEU A 75 -16.76 -8.41 -1.79
C LEU A 75 -17.24 -9.88 -1.88
N GLY A 76 -18.40 -10.12 -2.50
CA GLY A 76 -18.95 -11.45 -2.78
C GLY A 76 -19.05 -11.76 -4.28
N SER A 77 -18.30 -11.04 -5.11
CA SER A 77 -18.24 -11.29 -6.55
C SER A 77 -17.13 -12.27 -6.91
N ARG A 78 -17.29 -12.94 -8.05
CA ARG A 78 -16.26 -13.71 -8.76
C ARG A 78 -15.98 -13.10 -10.13
N MET A 79 -14.91 -13.54 -10.80
CA MET A 79 -14.58 -13.16 -12.17
C MET A 79 -14.80 -14.34 -13.13
N GLU A 80 -15.62 -14.14 -14.15
CA GLU A 80 -15.83 -15.11 -15.23
C GLU A 80 -15.24 -14.57 -16.54
N GLU A 81 -14.41 -15.36 -17.20
CA GLU A 81 -13.96 -15.12 -18.58
C GLU A 81 -15.07 -15.59 -19.55
N SER A 82 -15.26 -14.87 -20.65
CA SER A 82 -16.15 -15.33 -21.72
C SER A 82 -15.56 -16.51 -22.50
N ILE A 83 -16.41 -17.28 -23.18
CA ILE A 83 -16.01 -18.47 -23.94
C ILE A 83 -14.95 -18.16 -25.03
N SER A 84 -14.90 -16.93 -25.54
CA SER A 84 -13.87 -16.50 -26.50
C SER A 84 -12.57 -15.99 -25.87
N GLY A 85 -12.51 -15.79 -24.54
CA GLY A 85 -11.36 -15.22 -23.84
C GLY A 85 -11.15 -13.71 -24.11
N ASP A 86 -12.11 -13.04 -24.74
CA ASP A 86 -12.01 -11.63 -25.12
C ASP A 86 -12.48 -10.65 -24.05
N SER A 87 -13.30 -11.13 -23.11
CA SER A 87 -13.89 -10.32 -22.06
C SER A 87 -13.94 -11.04 -20.73
N VAL A 88 -13.82 -10.26 -19.67
CA VAL A 88 -13.95 -10.71 -18.28
C VAL A 88 -15.04 -9.89 -17.63
N SER A 89 -15.86 -10.53 -16.80
CA SER A 89 -16.95 -9.87 -16.06
C SER A 89 -16.88 -10.21 -14.58
N PHE A 90 -17.20 -9.24 -13.73
CA PHE A 90 -17.64 -9.56 -12.39
C PHE A 90 -19.00 -10.25 -12.45
N VAL A 91 -19.18 -11.28 -11.63
CA VAL A 91 -20.45 -11.99 -11.48
C VAL A 91 -20.77 -12.07 -9.99
N VAL A 92 -21.98 -11.67 -9.64
CA VAL A 92 -22.53 -11.66 -8.27
C VAL A 92 -23.79 -12.50 -8.26
N ALA A 93 -23.85 -13.48 -7.36
CA ALA A 93 -25.07 -14.21 -7.06
C ALA A 93 -25.56 -13.81 -5.65
N GLU A 94 -26.86 -13.61 -5.47
CA GLU A 94 -27.40 -13.06 -4.21
C GLU A 94 -27.17 -13.99 -3.01
N ASP A 95 -27.21 -15.30 -3.21
CA ASP A 95 -26.90 -16.32 -2.21
C ASP A 95 -25.43 -16.25 -1.72
N GLN A 96 -24.51 -15.82 -2.59
CA GLN A 96 -23.12 -15.54 -2.23
C GLN A 96 -22.96 -14.25 -1.41
N LEU A 97 -23.96 -13.35 -1.38
CA LEU A 97 -23.94 -12.17 -0.49
C LEU A 97 -24.48 -12.52 0.90
N GLU A 98 -25.43 -13.46 0.98
CA GLU A 98 -26.06 -13.91 2.23
C GLU A 98 -25.20 -14.92 3.01
N ASN A 99 -24.33 -15.69 2.35
CA ASN A 99 -23.56 -16.79 2.97
C ASN A 99 -22.06 -16.57 2.82
N CYS A 100 -21.25 -16.98 3.81
CA CYS A 100 -19.79 -16.98 3.69
C CYS A 100 -19.32 -18.25 2.95
N GLY A 101 -18.70 -18.09 1.78
CA GLY A 101 -18.09 -19.18 1.04
C GLY A 101 -16.83 -19.75 1.72
N PRO A 102 -16.39 -20.96 1.33
CA PRO A 102 -15.14 -21.55 1.83
C PRO A 102 -13.95 -20.63 1.59
N GLY A 103 -13.13 -20.40 2.63
CA GLY A 103 -11.92 -19.58 2.54
C GLY A 103 -12.11 -18.06 2.64
N GLU A 104 -13.34 -17.54 2.59
CA GLU A 104 -13.62 -16.10 2.78
C GLU A 104 -13.22 -15.60 4.17
N ILE A 105 -13.39 -16.43 5.20
CA ILE A 105 -13.03 -16.11 6.59
C ILE A 105 -12.16 -17.24 7.13
N SER A 106 -11.01 -16.89 7.71
CA SER A 106 -10.15 -17.85 8.41
C SER A 106 -9.61 -17.27 9.71
N PHE A 107 -9.60 -18.08 10.77
CA PHE A 107 -9.10 -17.73 12.09
C PHE A 107 -7.84 -18.52 12.37
N HIS A 108 -6.79 -17.84 12.82
CA HIS A 108 -5.54 -18.47 13.28
C HIS A 108 -5.15 -17.90 14.63
N SER A 109 -4.34 -18.64 15.38
CA SER A 109 -3.68 -18.12 16.58
C SER A 109 -2.20 -17.92 16.27
N VAL A 110 -1.63 -16.81 16.75
CA VAL A 110 -0.20 -16.52 16.65
C VAL A 110 0.36 -16.18 18.04
N HIS A 111 1.64 -16.42 18.23
CA HIS A 111 2.37 -16.30 19.50
C HIS A 111 3.28 -15.06 19.57
N SER A 112 3.31 -14.22 18.54
CA SER A 112 4.00 -12.93 18.58
C SER A 112 3.50 -11.95 17.53
N MET A 113 3.92 -10.68 17.66
CA MET A 113 3.80 -9.71 16.56
C MET A 113 4.68 -10.07 15.35
N SER A 114 5.84 -10.72 15.57
CA SER A 114 6.74 -11.14 14.47
C SER A 114 6.05 -12.16 13.58
N GLU A 115 5.50 -13.21 14.19
CA GLU A 115 4.72 -14.25 13.53
C GLU A 115 3.47 -13.70 12.82
N ALA A 116 2.82 -12.68 13.38
CA ALA A 116 1.73 -11.96 12.71
C ALA A 116 2.20 -11.18 11.46
N HIS A 117 3.41 -10.62 11.48
CA HIS A 117 4.01 -9.96 10.33
C HIS A 117 4.49 -10.97 9.28
N GLU A 118 5.15 -12.05 9.70
CA GLU A 118 5.59 -13.17 8.86
C GLU A 118 4.41 -13.82 8.15
N PHE A 119 3.31 -14.09 8.84
CA PHE A 119 2.05 -14.52 8.22
C PHE A 119 1.54 -13.52 7.18
N ALA A 120 1.61 -12.21 7.49
CA ALA A 120 1.22 -11.18 6.53
C ALA A 120 2.20 -11.03 5.35
N ASP A 121 3.46 -11.45 5.47
CA ASP A 121 4.40 -11.55 4.35
C ASP A 121 4.12 -12.79 3.50
N ASP A 122 3.83 -13.94 4.12
CA ASP A 122 3.48 -15.18 3.43
C ASP A 122 2.18 -15.06 2.62
N VAL A 123 1.17 -14.35 3.15
CA VAL A 123 -0.08 -14.02 2.44
C VAL A 123 0.16 -13.25 1.12
N VAL A 124 1.26 -12.50 1.01
CA VAL A 124 1.58 -11.66 -0.16
C VAL A 124 2.60 -12.33 -1.08
N ASN A 125 3.58 -13.02 -0.53
CA ASN A 125 4.74 -13.55 -1.26
C ASN A 125 4.71 -15.07 -1.45
N GLY A 126 3.87 -15.78 -0.70
CA GLY A 126 3.70 -17.24 -0.73
C GLY A 126 2.68 -17.69 -1.79
N GLU A 127 1.96 -18.78 -1.51
CA GLU A 127 0.91 -19.27 -2.42
C GLU A 127 -0.27 -18.29 -2.48
N ARG A 128 -0.68 -17.91 -3.70
CA ARG A 128 -1.73 -16.94 -3.94
C ARG A 128 -3.06 -17.39 -3.30
N LEU A 129 -3.49 -16.67 -2.27
CA LEU A 129 -4.69 -16.98 -1.48
C LEU A 129 -6.02 -16.53 -2.10
N LEU A 130 -5.98 -15.74 -3.18
CA LEU A 130 -7.14 -15.29 -3.95
C LEU A 130 -7.21 -16.03 -5.29
N SER A 131 -8.42 -16.21 -5.80
CA SER A 131 -8.69 -16.88 -7.08
C SER A 131 -9.79 -16.14 -7.83
N ASN A 132 -10.09 -16.52 -9.08
CA ASN A 132 -11.22 -15.93 -9.79
C ASN A 132 -12.56 -16.11 -9.05
N ASP A 133 -12.70 -17.17 -8.23
CA ASP A 133 -13.90 -17.45 -7.43
C ASP A 133 -13.86 -16.84 -6.02
N LEU A 134 -12.71 -16.35 -5.55
CA LEU A 134 -12.50 -15.77 -4.23
C LEU A 134 -11.67 -14.48 -4.36
N LEU A 135 -12.37 -13.36 -4.58
CA LEU A 135 -11.75 -12.04 -4.82
C LEU A 135 -11.40 -11.26 -3.55
N ALA A 136 -12.02 -11.62 -2.43
CA ALA A 136 -11.80 -10.98 -1.14
C ALA A 136 -11.91 -12.02 -0.02
N ARG A 137 -11.04 -11.90 0.99
CA ARG A 137 -11.07 -12.70 2.22
C ARG A 137 -10.62 -11.86 3.40
N ILE A 138 -11.03 -12.27 4.59
CA ILE A 138 -10.57 -11.72 5.86
C ILE A 138 -9.88 -12.81 6.69
N VAL A 139 -8.74 -12.46 7.28
CA VAL A 139 -7.99 -13.35 8.17
C VAL A 139 -7.92 -12.71 9.54
N ILE A 140 -8.39 -13.42 10.57
CA ILE A 140 -8.38 -12.98 11.96
C ILE A 140 -7.25 -13.72 12.68
N LEU A 141 -6.20 -12.99 13.05
CA LEU A 141 -5.08 -13.52 13.83
C LEU A 141 -5.29 -13.20 15.31
N SER A 142 -5.68 -14.20 16.09
CA SER A 142 -5.74 -14.10 17.55
C SER A 142 -4.33 -14.11 18.13
N ARG A 143 -3.89 -12.98 18.68
CA ARG A 143 -2.60 -12.89 19.37
C ARG A 143 -2.71 -13.46 20.78
N THR A 144 -2.08 -14.61 20.98
CA THR A 144 -2.02 -15.30 22.28
C THR A 144 -0.99 -14.69 23.24
N ASP A 145 -0.11 -13.81 22.75
CA ASP A 145 0.99 -13.21 23.49
C ASP A 145 0.62 -11.91 24.22
N GLN A 146 -0.29 -11.99 25.19
CA GLN A 146 -0.67 -10.85 26.03
C GLN A 146 0.43 -10.41 27.03
N LYS A 147 1.73 -10.55 26.68
CA LYS A 147 2.86 -10.51 27.62
C LYS A 147 4.20 -9.96 27.07
N SER A 148 4.27 -9.29 25.91
CA SER A 148 5.55 -8.76 25.37
C SER A 148 6.31 -7.86 26.38
N HIS A 149 5.62 -6.96 27.09
CA HIS A 149 6.20 -6.15 28.16
C HIS A 149 6.70 -7.01 29.35
N VAL A 150 5.98 -8.07 29.71
CA VAL A 150 6.38 -9.01 30.78
C VAL A 150 7.59 -9.85 30.34
N ALA A 151 7.67 -10.22 29.07
CA ALA A 151 8.78 -10.97 28.50
C ALA A 151 10.08 -10.15 28.52
N LEU A 152 10.03 -8.89 28.05
CA LEU A 152 11.18 -7.99 28.09
C LEU A 152 11.56 -7.61 29.53
N THR A 153 10.58 -7.37 30.41
CA THR A 153 10.83 -7.22 31.86
C THR A 153 11.56 -8.44 32.43
N ARG A 154 11.15 -9.67 32.07
CA ARG A 154 11.83 -10.90 32.52
C ARG A 154 13.25 -11.05 31.95
N VAL A 155 13.51 -10.58 30.74
CA VAL A 155 14.88 -10.55 30.18
C VAL A 155 15.76 -9.57 30.94
N LEU A 156 15.27 -8.35 31.22
CA LEU A 156 16.00 -7.35 32.00
C LEU A 156 16.23 -7.81 33.45
N CYS A 157 15.22 -8.41 34.10
CA CYS A 157 15.38 -9.04 35.42
C CYS A 157 16.45 -10.14 35.43
N ARG A 158 16.48 -11.02 34.41
CA ARG A 158 17.50 -12.08 34.29
C ARG A 158 18.91 -11.49 34.17
N LYS A 159 19.10 -10.50 33.31
CA LYS A 159 20.38 -9.81 33.13
C LYS A 159 20.85 -9.12 34.41
N TYR A 160 19.94 -8.46 35.15
CA TYR A 160 20.26 -7.88 36.46
C TYR A 160 20.68 -8.95 37.49
N ILE A 161 19.95 -10.07 37.58
CA ILE A 161 20.27 -11.18 38.50
C ILE A 161 21.63 -11.84 38.16
N LEU A 162 22.01 -11.89 36.88
CA LEU A 162 23.29 -12.45 36.43
C LEU A 162 24.48 -11.47 36.56
N GLY A 163 24.22 -10.19 36.86
CA GLY A 163 25.26 -9.16 36.93
C GLY A 163 25.61 -8.50 35.59
N ASP A 164 24.91 -8.83 34.50
CA ASP A 164 25.09 -8.22 33.17
C ASP A 164 24.60 -6.77 33.11
N ILE A 165 23.80 -6.35 34.10
CA ILE A 165 23.27 -4.99 34.27
C ILE A 165 23.60 -4.55 35.69
N ASP A 166 24.25 -3.40 35.85
CA ASP A 166 24.55 -2.86 37.18
C ASP A 166 23.31 -2.25 37.85
N SER A 167 23.41 -1.95 39.16
CA SER A 167 22.27 -1.40 39.91
C SER A 167 21.86 0.01 39.48
N LYS A 168 22.74 0.81 38.87
CA LYS A 168 22.42 2.14 38.38
C LYS A 168 21.63 2.08 37.08
N GLU A 169 22.04 1.20 36.16
CA GLU A 169 21.32 0.92 34.92
C GLU A 169 19.96 0.26 35.21
N TRP A 170 19.89 -0.67 36.17
CA TRP A 170 18.60 -1.25 36.60
C TRP A 170 17.64 -0.19 37.17
N GLU A 171 18.15 0.70 38.03
CA GLU A 171 17.37 1.82 38.58
C GLU A 171 16.94 2.85 37.52
N TYR A 172 17.66 2.96 36.40
CA TYR A 172 17.28 3.74 35.23
C TYR A 172 16.19 3.03 34.40
N ARG A 173 16.38 1.75 34.03
CA ARG A 173 15.42 0.98 33.22
C ARG A 173 14.03 0.83 33.87
N LYS A 174 13.94 0.82 35.20
CA LYS A 174 12.65 0.86 35.92
C LYS A 174 11.86 2.17 35.74
N ARG A 175 12.50 3.24 35.24
CA ARG A 175 11.93 4.59 35.06
C ARG A 175 11.93 5.05 33.60
N GLU A 176 12.57 4.32 32.70
CA GLU A 176 12.61 4.61 31.28
C GLU A 176 11.25 4.31 30.62
N PRO A 177 10.57 5.30 30.00
CA PRO A 177 9.30 5.07 29.34
C PRO A 177 9.51 4.29 28.03
N MET A 178 8.83 3.16 27.89
CA MET A 178 8.88 2.32 26.69
C MET A 178 7.96 2.89 25.61
N VAL A 179 8.51 3.29 24.47
CA VAL A 179 7.77 3.90 23.34
C VAL A 179 7.79 2.96 22.14
N THR A 180 6.60 2.64 21.60
CA THR A 180 6.44 1.83 20.38
C THR A 180 5.73 2.66 19.29
N GLY A 181 6.31 2.72 18.09
CA GLY A 181 5.84 3.55 16.97
C GLY A 181 5.12 2.76 15.86
N GLY A 182 4.54 3.49 14.91
CA GLY A 182 3.64 3.02 13.83
C GLY A 182 2.49 4.03 13.66
N PRO A 183 1.73 4.13 12.55
CA PRO A 183 1.37 5.48 12.05
C PRO A 183 -0.17 5.88 11.97
N LEU A 184 -0.57 7.20 12.13
CA LEU A 184 -1.97 7.77 12.03
C LEU A 184 -2.18 9.34 12.07
N SER A 185 -2.88 10.08 11.18
CA SER A 185 -2.65 10.32 9.74
C SER A 185 -3.27 11.68 9.22
N LEU A 186 -3.68 11.97 7.92
CA LEU A 186 -4.54 13.12 7.36
C LEU A 186 -5.17 13.05 5.86
N ARG A 187 -6.33 12.39 5.49
CA ARG A 187 -7.15 12.64 4.22
C ARG A 187 -7.98 13.97 4.13
N PRO A 188 -8.20 14.80 5.18
CA PRO A 188 -9.08 15.99 5.16
C PRO A 188 -8.71 17.21 4.29
N PHE A 189 -7.76 17.09 3.34
CA PHE A 189 -7.11 18.25 2.70
C PHE A 189 -7.36 18.33 1.18
N LEU A 190 -8.24 17.48 0.66
CA LEU A 190 -8.73 17.56 -0.72
C LEU A 190 -10.00 18.39 -0.82
N ASP A 191 -10.43 18.67 -2.05
CA ASP A 191 -11.50 19.61 -2.39
C ASP A 191 -12.71 19.50 -1.46
N ARG A 192 -13.05 20.62 -0.83
CA ARG A 192 -13.97 20.61 0.33
C ARG A 192 -15.40 20.32 -0.08
N GLU A 193 -15.83 20.78 -1.25
CA GLU A 193 -17.17 20.52 -1.77
C GLU A 193 -17.34 19.03 -2.15
N TRP A 194 -16.32 18.42 -2.75
CA TRP A 194 -16.28 16.98 -3.03
C TRP A 194 -16.16 16.13 -1.75
N TYR A 195 -15.36 16.57 -0.79
CA TYR A 195 -15.17 15.90 0.51
C TYR A 195 -16.48 15.88 1.32
N ASP A 196 -17.12 17.04 1.45
CA ASP A 196 -18.38 17.22 2.20
C ASP A 196 -19.57 16.51 1.52
N LYS A 197 -19.52 16.28 0.19
CA LYS A 197 -20.49 15.48 -0.58
C LYS A 197 -20.26 13.96 -0.50
N GLY A 198 -19.46 13.49 0.46
CA GLY A 198 -19.25 12.06 0.73
C GLY A 198 -18.06 11.42 0.01
N GLY A 199 -17.27 12.19 -0.74
CA GLY A 199 -16.04 11.71 -1.39
C GLY A 199 -15.03 11.08 -0.41
N ALA A 200 -15.04 11.53 0.85
CA ALA A 200 -14.18 11.03 1.92
C ALA A 200 -14.31 9.52 2.20
N THR A 201 -15.49 8.93 1.95
CA THR A 201 -15.81 7.52 2.27
C THR A 201 -15.40 6.51 1.20
N ASN A 202 -15.07 6.99 -0.01
CA ASN A 202 -14.72 6.11 -1.13
C ASN A 202 -13.28 5.60 -1.02
N VAL A 203 -13.11 4.28 -1.09
CA VAL A 203 -11.83 3.58 -1.18
C VAL A 203 -11.69 2.99 -2.58
N SER A 204 -10.47 2.92 -3.13
CA SER A 204 -10.14 2.27 -4.40
C SER A 204 -10.81 2.81 -5.69
N LEU A 205 -11.35 4.03 -5.69
CA LEU A 205 -11.92 4.63 -6.90
C LEU A 205 -10.84 5.20 -7.84
N ALA A 206 -10.54 4.42 -8.89
CA ALA A 206 -9.74 4.77 -10.06
C ALA A 206 -8.30 5.26 -9.78
N ILE A 207 -7.39 4.31 -9.49
CA ILE A 207 -5.95 4.57 -9.60
C ILE A 207 -5.61 4.84 -11.07
N GLY A 208 -5.10 6.04 -11.34
CA GLY A 208 -4.61 6.46 -12.66
C GLY A 208 -3.12 6.76 -12.62
N PHE A 209 -2.35 6.11 -13.49
CA PHE A 209 -0.91 6.36 -13.62
C PHE A 209 -0.65 7.67 -14.38
N PHE A 210 0.11 8.59 -13.77
CA PHE A 210 0.58 9.80 -14.43
C PHE A 210 2.10 9.85 -14.49
N PHE A 211 2.63 9.88 -15.71
CA PHE A 211 4.07 9.98 -15.96
C PHE A 211 4.51 11.44 -15.95
N LEU A 212 5.29 11.82 -14.94
CA LEU A 212 5.90 13.15 -14.83
C LEU A 212 7.30 13.13 -15.44
N ARG A 213 7.66 14.20 -16.16
CA ARG A 213 9.00 14.35 -16.71
C ARG A 213 9.83 15.23 -15.80
N LEU A 214 10.73 14.62 -15.05
CA LEU A 214 11.83 15.33 -14.41
C LEU A 214 12.91 15.68 -15.45
N SER A 215 13.65 16.76 -15.19
CA SER A 215 14.89 17.03 -15.91
C SER A 215 15.92 15.93 -15.63
N PHE A 216 16.93 15.85 -16.49
CA PHE A 216 18.14 15.00 -16.35
C PHE A 216 18.72 15.00 -14.92
N MET A 217 19.54 13.99 -14.61
CA MET A 217 20.13 13.79 -13.28
C MET A 217 20.69 15.11 -12.70
N PRO A 218 20.33 15.49 -11.45
CA PRO A 218 20.80 16.72 -10.86
C PRO A 218 22.25 16.56 -10.42
N LEU A 219 23.18 16.83 -11.32
CA LEU A 219 24.62 16.78 -11.03
C LEU A 219 25.14 18.08 -10.38
N GLY A 220 24.42 19.19 -10.52
CA GLY A 220 24.72 20.44 -9.80
C GLY A 220 26.15 20.95 -9.96
N SER A 221 26.91 21.08 -8.86
CA SER A 221 28.36 21.38 -8.84
C SER A 221 29.22 20.13 -9.13
N ALA A 222 28.70 18.94 -8.87
CA ALA A 222 29.33 17.63 -9.05
C ALA A 222 29.31 17.09 -10.50
N ALA A 223 29.10 17.95 -11.50
CA ALA A 223 29.01 17.53 -12.91
C ALA A 223 30.33 17.02 -13.54
N ASN A 224 31.45 17.20 -12.85
CA ASN A 224 32.79 16.87 -13.33
C ASN A 224 33.50 15.77 -12.49
N LEU A 225 32.75 14.99 -11.69
CA LEU A 225 33.32 13.93 -10.87
C LEU A 225 33.99 12.83 -11.71
N ALA A 226 35.09 12.30 -11.18
CA ALA A 226 35.85 11.17 -11.70
C ALA A 226 35.76 9.94 -10.78
N PRO A 227 36.06 8.72 -11.27
CA PRO A 227 36.13 7.53 -10.43
C PRO A 227 37.19 7.66 -9.34
N GLY A 228 36.77 7.61 -8.07
CA GLY A 228 37.62 7.77 -6.89
C GLY A 228 37.46 9.10 -6.17
N ASP A 229 36.69 10.05 -6.71
CA ASP A 229 36.28 11.26 -5.99
C ASP A 229 35.28 10.94 -4.87
N ASP A 230 35.21 11.80 -3.85
CA ASP A 230 34.25 11.69 -2.75
C ASP A 230 32.79 11.88 -3.22
N LEU A 231 31.84 11.24 -2.52
CA LEU A 231 30.42 11.37 -2.80
C LEU A 231 29.96 12.83 -2.53
N PRO A 232 29.33 13.52 -3.51
CA PRO A 232 28.91 14.91 -3.35
C PRO A 232 27.71 15.02 -2.42
N SER A 233 27.60 16.13 -1.68
CA SER A 233 26.45 16.36 -0.81
C SER A 233 25.15 16.49 -1.61
N PHE A 234 24.00 16.22 -0.98
CA PHE A 234 22.69 16.49 -1.59
C PHE A 234 22.57 17.94 -2.10
N THR A 235 23.13 18.91 -1.39
CA THR A 235 23.15 20.32 -1.79
C THR A 235 24.04 20.61 -3.01
N ASP A 236 25.12 19.86 -3.20
CA ASP A 236 25.99 19.94 -4.38
C ASP A 236 25.29 19.38 -5.62
N LEU A 237 24.60 18.25 -5.48
CA LEU A 237 23.77 17.65 -6.53
C LEU A 237 22.58 18.55 -6.89
N LEU A 238 21.81 18.98 -5.88
CA LEU A 238 20.56 19.71 -6.05
C LEU A 238 20.35 20.78 -4.96
N SER A 239 20.83 22.00 -5.21
CA SER A 239 20.57 23.12 -4.29
C SER A 239 19.08 23.34 -4.00
N PHE A 240 18.74 23.78 -2.77
CA PHE A 240 17.35 23.96 -2.33
C PHE A 240 16.47 24.80 -3.28
N PRO A 241 16.94 25.91 -3.91
CA PRO A 241 16.17 26.61 -4.93
C PRO A 241 15.86 25.76 -6.17
N ARG A 242 16.78 24.88 -6.60
CA ARG A 242 16.56 23.93 -7.70
C ARG A 242 15.62 22.79 -7.30
N PHE A 243 15.69 22.31 -6.06
CA PHE A 243 14.70 21.38 -5.50
C PHE A 243 13.29 22.00 -5.55
N LEU A 244 13.11 23.21 -5.01
CA LEU A 244 11.82 23.91 -5.06
C LEU A 244 11.33 24.14 -6.50
N LEU A 245 12.22 24.46 -7.44
CA LEU A 245 11.89 24.60 -8.85
C LEU A 245 11.41 23.27 -9.47
N ARG A 246 12.08 22.15 -9.16
CA ARG A 246 11.65 20.81 -9.60
C ARG A 246 10.29 20.43 -9.02
N SER A 247 10.08 20.64 -7.73
CA SER A 247 8.80 20.35 -7.07
C SER A 247 7.66 21.21 -7.62
N ARG A 248 7.91 22.49 -7.94
CA ARG A 248 6.96 23.35 -8.66
C ARG A 248 6.68 22.87 -10.09
N SER A 249 7.71 22.42 -10.81
CA SER A 249 7.56 21.86 -12.17
C SER A 249 6.72 20.58 -12.16
N ILE A 250 7.00 19.64 -11.25
CA ILE A 250 6.17 18.45 -11.00
C ILE A 250 4.72 18.86 -10.73
N ARG A 251 4.50 19.76 -9.75
CA ARG A 251 3.15 20.22 -9.38
C ARG A 251 2.41 20.84 -10.57
N GLN A 252 3.11 21.62 -11.40
CA GLN A 252 2.52 22.23 -12.60
C GLN A 252 2.21 21.19 -13.68
N GLN A 253 3.08 20.19 -13.88
CA GLN A 253 2.82 19.08 -14.82
C GLN A 253 1.61 18.26 -14.38
N SER A 254 1.54 17.86 -13.10
CA SER A 254 0.37 17.18 -12.53
C SER A 254 -0.90 18.02 -12.70
N ALA A 255 -0.85 19.32 -12.35
CA ALA A 255 -2.01 20.21 -12.46
C ALA A 255 -2.45 20.44 -13.91
N ASN A 256 -1.51 20.57 -14.86
CA ASN A 256 -1.84 20.69 -16.28
C ASN A 256 -2.50 19.42 -16.82
N LEU A 257 -2.01 18.25 -16.40
CA LEU A 257 -2.57 16.95 -16.81
C LEU A 257 -3.97 16.73 -16.24
N THR A 258 -4.17 16.93 -14.93
CA THR A 258 -5.47 16.68 -14.28
C THR A 258 -6.54 17.71 -14.65
N LYS A 259 -6.14 18.96 -14.97
CA LYS A 259 -7.04 20.00 -15.49
C LYS A 259 -7.25 19.91 -17.01
N HIS A 260 -6.60 18.98 -17.70
CA HIS A 260 -6.78 18.84 -19.14
C HIS A 260 -8.22 18.37 -19.45
N PRO A 261 -8.97 19.02 -20.36
CA PRO A 261 -10.36 18.66 -20.64
C PRO A 261 -10.51 17.23 -21.19
N LEU A 262 -9.44 16.68 -21.78
CA LEU A 262 -9.38 15.29 -22.25
C LEU A 262 -8.63 14.34 -21.28
N PHE A 263 -8.38 14.73 -20.03
CA PHE A 263 -7.63 13.91 -19.05
C PHE A 263 -8.13 12.46 -18.97
N VAL A 264 -9.46 12.28 -18.89
CA VAL A 264 -10.10 10.95 -18.86
C VAL A 264 -9.83 10.17 -20.14
N HIS A 265 -9.97 10.80 -21.32
CA HIS A 265 -9.73 10.16 -22.62
C HIS A 265 -8.25 9.76 -22.80
N ILE A 266 -7.31 10.64 -22.41
CA ILE A 266 -5.86 10.36 -22.42
C ILE A 266 -5.54 9.18 -21.50
N SER A 267 -6.16 9.13 -20.33
CA SER A 267 -5.98 8.04 -19.37
C SER A 267 -6.54 6.72 -19.90
N MET A 268 -7.77 6.72 -20.44
CA MET A 268 -8.38 5.54 -21.07
C MET A 268 -7.56 5.00 -22.24
N ALA A 269 -7.10 5.85 -23.16
CA ALA A 269 -6.31 5.44 -24.32
C ALA A 269 -4.96 4.83 -23.93
N ARG A 270 -4.29 5.40 -22.91
CA ARG A 270 -3.05 4.83 -22.35
C ARG A 270 -3.28 3.48 -21.68
N SER A 271 -4.37 3.38 -20.91
CA SER A 271 -4.71 2.14 -20.22
C SER A 271 -5.01 1.00 -21.20
N GLN A 272 -5.71 1.25 -22.31
CA GLN A 272 -5.97 0.21 -23.32
C GLN A 272 -4.66 -0.40 -23.87
N ALA A 273 -3.74 0.44 -24.37
CA ALA A 273 -2.44 -0.03 -24.86
C ALA A 273 -1.55 -0.65 -23.75
N SER A 274 -1.84 -0.41 -22.47
CA SER A 274 -1.20 -1.12 -21.36
C SER A 274 -1.84 -2.49 -21.12
N ILE A 275 -3.17 -2.56 -21.19
CA ILE A 275 -3.97 -3.79 -21.03
C ILE A 275 -3.65 -4.79 -22.13
N ASP A 276 -3.59 -4.34 -23.38
CA ASP A 276 -3.32 -5.22 -24.52
C ASP A 276 -1.93 -5.88 -24.36
N ARG A 277 -0.91 -5.09 -24.00
CA ARG A 277 0.43 -5.60 -23.69
C ARG A 277 0.45 -6.53 -22.46
N LEU A 278 -0.29 -6.21 -21.41
CA LEU A 278 -0.40 -7.08 -20.22
C LEU A 278 -1.08 -8.42 -20.58
N LYS A 279 -2.11 -8.41 -21.42
CA LYS A 279 -2.78 -9.62 -21.94
C LYS A 279 -1.81 -10.46 -22.77
N ASP A 280 -1.05 -9.87 -23.68
CA ASP A 280 -0.04 -10.57 -24.50
C ASP A 280 1.08 -11.20 -23.65
N VAL A 281 1.56 -10.48 -22.63
CA VAL A 281 2.58 -11.02 -21.71
C VAL A 281 1.97 -12.11 -20.83
N ALA A 282 0.78 -11.92 -20.25
CA ALA A 282 0.15 -12.89 -19.35
C ALA A 282 -0.22 -14.20 -20.05
N THR A 283 -0.75 -14.12 -21.28
CA THR A 283 -1.09 -15.30 -22.09
C THR A 283 0.13 -16.06 -22.58
N SER A 284 1.26 -15.37 -22.85
CA SER A 284 2.52 -16.01 -23.27
C SER A 284 3.44 -16.42 -22.10
N TRP A 285 3.16 -15.97 -20.87
CA TRP A 285 4.01 -16.22 -19.70
C TRP A 285 4.20 -17.72 -19.37
N PRO A 286 3.16 -18.57 -19.32
CA PRO A 286 3.34 -19.99 -18.99
C PRO A 286 4.27 -20.75 -19.97
N ALA A 287 4.28 -20.33 -21.24
CA ALA A 287 5.17 -20.91 -22.26
C ALA A 287 6.62 -20.39 -22.19
N LYS A 288 6.86 -19.29 -21.48
CA LYS A 288 8.18 -18.67 -21.27
C LYS A 288 8.79 -19.01 -19.90
N GLN A 289 8.00 -19.55 -18.98
CA GLN A 289 8.43 -19.89 -17.63
C GLN A 289 9.55 -20.94 -17.66
N GLY A 290 10.79 -20.50 -17.40
CA GLY A 290 12.01 -21.32 -17.51
C GLY A 290 13.00 -20.87 -18.58
N GLN A 291 12.60 -19.99 -19.51
CA GLN A 291 13.55 -19.22 -20.32
C GLN A 291 13.98 -18.00 -19.50
N LEU A 292 15.26 -17.97 -19.09
CA LEU A 292 15.90 -16.75 -18.58
C LEU A 292 15.60 -15.59 -19.54
N ALA A 293 15.20 -14.44 -18.99
CA ALA A 293 14.84 -13.24 -19.76
C ALA A 293 16.07 -12.64 -20.47
N ALA A 294 16.47 -13.29 -21.57
CA ALA A 294 17.68 -12.97 -22.30
C ALA A 294 17.50 -11.67 -23.10
N GLN A 295 18.08 -10.60 -22.57
CA GLN A 295 18.66 -9.50 -23.36
C GLN A 295 17.74 -8.88 -24.43
N ILE A 296 16.51 -8.46 -24.07
CA ILE A 296 15.83 -7.44 -24.88
C ILE A 296 16.61 -6.13 -24.70
N PRO A 297 17.20 -5.52 -25.73
CA PRO A 297 18.00 -4.30 -25.56
C PRO A 297 17.14 -3.15 -25.02
N VAL A 298 17.61 -2.48 -23.97
CA VAL A 298 16.89 -1.37 -23.29
C VAL A 298 16.46 -0.27 -24.27
N THR A 299 17.25 -0.04 -25.33
CA THR A 299 16.99 0.92 -26.40
C THR A 299 15.76 0.61 -27.25
N GLU A 300 15.29 -0.63 -27.29
CA GLU A 300 14.13 -1.07 -28.08
C GLU A 300 12.84 -1.16 -27.24
N GLN A 301 12.95 -1.07 -25.90
CA GLN A 301 11.82 -1.19 -24.97
C GLN A 301 10.97 0.10 -24.85
N GLY A 302 11.41 1.21 -25.43
CA GLY A 302 10.69 2.48 -25.42
C GLY A 302 10.87 3.28 -24.12
N LEU A 303 9.78 3.53 -23.38
CA LEU A 303 9.83 4.32 -22.14
C LEU A 303 10.27 3.44 -20.96
N VAL A 304 11.54 3.58 -20.56
CA VAL A 304 12.05 3.00 -19.31
C VAL A 304 11.62 3.89 -18.13
N LEU A 305 10.97 3.30 -17.13
CA LEU A 305 10.66 3.96 -15.87
C LEU A 305 11.81 3.70 -14.90
N SER A 306 12.35 4.75 -14.27
CA SER A 306 13.43 4.59 -13.27
C SER A 306 12.92 4.10 -11.92
N HIS A 307 11.67 4.44 -11.58
CA HIS A 307 10.89 3.89 -10.47
C HIS A 307 9.42 4.25 -10.66
N GLY A 308 8.53 3.42 -10.14
CA GLY A 308 7.14 3.78 -9.86
C GLY A 308 7.03 4.49 -8.51
N GLY A 309 5.90 5.14 -8.26
CA GLY A 309 5.63 5.64 -6.92
C GLY A 309 4.28 6.31 -6.76
N SER A 310 3.81 6.35 -5.52
CA SER A 310 2.59 7.05 -5.14
C SER A 310 2.77 7.64 -3.75
N SER A 311 2.19 8.82 -3.54
CA SER A 311 1.89 9.23 -2.19
C SER A 311 0.40 9.09 -1.94
N MET A 312 0.01 8.38 -0.88
CA MET A 312 -1.36 8.43 -0.36
C MET A 312 -1.62 9.76 0.36
N GLY A 313 -0.68 10.70 0.29
CA GLY A 313 -0.59 11.87 1.14
C GLY A 313 -0.46 11.40 2.57
N ASN A 314 -1.42 11.84 3.36
CA ASN A 314 -1.65 11.41 4.71
C ASN A 314 -3.12 10.92 4.73
N ILE A 315 -3.48 10.06 5.67
CA ILE A 315 -4.64 9.16 5.62
C ILE A 315 -5.42 9.01 6.98
N ASP A 316 -5.73 10.10 7.72
CA ASP A 316 -6.24 10.14 9.14
C ASP A 316 -7.60 9.50 9.29
N SER A 317 -8.54 10.25 8.75
CA SER A 317 -9.97 10.23 8.96
C SER A 317 -10.62 8.96 8.42
N LEU A 318 -9.79 8.00 8.07
CA LEU A 318 -10.01 6.83 7.24
C LEU A 318 -9.68 5.56 8.01
N LEU A 319 -8.65 5.67 8.84
CA LEU A 319 -8.22 4.67 9.78
C LEU A 319 -8.25 5.29 11.18
N PRO A 320 -9.33 5.95 11.67
CA PRO A 320 -9.35 6.54 13.01
C PRO A 320 -8.84 5.56 14.06
N ARG A 321 -8.14 6.05 15.10
CA ARG A 321 -7.65 5.13 16.16
C ARG A 321 -8.79 4.49 16.95
N ASN A 322 -9.88 5.22 17.14
CA ASN A 322 -10.88 4.92 18.15
C ASN A 322 -12.19 4.54 17.45
N TYR A 323 -12.71 3.34 17.76
CA TYR A 323 -14.01 2.88 17.25
C TYR A 323 -14.98 2.56 18.40
N PRO A 324 -16.28 2.86 18.26
CA PRO A 324 -16.92 3.51 17.10
C PRO A 324 -16.51 4.98 16.95
N ILE A 325 -16.57 5.49 15.73
CA ILE A 325 -16.07 6.84 15.37
C ILE A 325 -16.88 7.97 16.05
N ALA A 326 -18.13 7.69 16.45
CA ALA A 326 -19.03 8.68 17.04
C ALA A 326 -19.83 8.11 18.23
N GLY A 327 -20.16 9.00 19.18
CA GLY A 327 -21.25 8.81 20.15
C GLY A 327 -20.98 7.93 21.39
N ALA A 328 -20.00 7.02 21.35
CA ALA A 328 -19.70 6.12 22.46
C ALA A 328 -18.23 6.17 22.91
N SER A 329 -17.95 5.62 24.09
CA SER A 329 -16.57 5.34 24.51
C SER A 329 -15.94 4.31 23.57
N PRO A 330 -14.65 4.44 23.22
CA PRO A 330 -14.02 3.51 22.28
C PRO A 330 -13.93 2.10 22.88
N ILE A 331 -14.32 1.12 22.06
CA ILE A 331 -14.28 -0.32 22.37
C ILE A 331 -13.19 -1.06 21.56
N LEU A 332 -12.66 -0.43 20.51
CA LEU A 332 -11.48 -0.88 19.77
C LEU A 332 -10.50 0.28 19.59
N PHE A 333 -9.21 -0.03 19.68
CA PHE A 333 -8.10 0.87 19.39
C PHE A 333 -7.21 0.32 18.26
N LEU A 334 -7.09 1.06 17.15
CA LEU A 334 -6.21 0.70 16.04
C LEU A 334 -4.75 1.07 16.36
N VAL A 335 -3.98 0.05 16.72
CA VAL A 335 -2.56 0.15 17.10
C VAL A 335 -1.72 0.53 15.88
N THR A 336 -1.81 -0.29 14.83
CA THR A 336 -1.15 -0.11 13.53
C THR A 336 -2.06 -0.55 12.39
N SER A 337 -1.83 -0.01 11.19
CA SER A 337 -2.33 -0.60 9.95
C SER A 337 -1.27 -0.40 8.86
N GLY A 338 -1.17 -1.37 7.97
CA GLY A 338 -0.27 -1.35 6.82
C GLY A 338 -0.96 -1.91 5.59
N THR A 339 -0.44 -1.52 4.43
CA THR A 339 -0.83 -2.08 3.13
C THR A 339 0.41 -2.74 2.56
N LYS A 340 0.34 -4.04 2.27
CA LYS A 340 1.38 -4.76 1.53
C LYS A 340 0.90 -4.99 0.11
N LEU A 341 1.82 -4.85 -0.83
CA LEU A 341 1.60 -4.98 -2.27
C LEU A 341 2.63 -5.95 -2.81
N HIS A 342 2.21 -6.88 -3.67
CA HIS A 342 3.12 -7.66 -4.49
C HIS A 342 3.60 -6.76 -5.64
N CYS A 343 4.90 -6.59 -5.85
CA CYS A 343 5.41 -5.73 -6.92
C CYS A 343 5.38 -6.47 -8.27
N ARG A 344 5.14 -5.75 -9.37
CA ARG A 344 5.25 -6.38 -10.70
C ARG A 344 6.68 -6.87 -10.93
N PRO A 345 6.89 -7.94 -11.73
CA PRO A 345 8.22 -8.30 -12.21
C PRO A 345 8.91 -7.08 -12.82
N THR A 346 10.21 -6.92 -12.52
CA THR A 346 11.02 -5.74 -12.87
C THR A 346 10.55 -4.38 -12.33
N GLU A 347 9.67 -4.32 -11.33
CA GLU A 347 9.22 -3.05 -10.74
C GLU A 347 10.01 -2.69 -9.48
N LEU A 348 10.33 -1.40 -9.34
CA LEU A 348 10.78 -0.75 -8.12
C LEU A 348 9.82 0.40 -7.83
N TYR A 349 9.11 0.33 -6.70
CA TYR A 349 8.03 1.23 -6.35
C TYR A 349 8.28 1.95 -5.02
N LEU A 350 8.27 3.28 -5.05
CA LEU A 350 8.37 4.12 -3.85
C LEU A 350 6.99 4.63 -3.42
N GLY A 351 6.45 4.03 -2.36
CA GLY A 351 5.30 4.54 -1.63
C GLY A 351 5.71 5.62 -0.63
N ALA A 352 4.89 6.66 -0.47
CA ALA A 352 5.03 7.63 0.60
C ALA A 352 3.69 7.84 1.30
N THR A 353 3.61 7.52 2.59
CA THR A 353 2.45 7.83 3.42
C THR A 353 2.94 8.63 4.61
N THR A 354 2.57 9.91 4.70
CA THR A 354 2.60 10.54 6.03
C THR A 354 1.52 9.88 6.84
N THR A 355 1.80 9.55 8.09
CA THR A 355 0.84 8.95 9.01
C THR A 355 1.40 9.07 10.45
N ARG A 356 0.69 9.76 11.38
CA ARG A 356 1.07 10.19 12.77
C ARG A 356 1.87 11.48 12.91
N GLN A 357 1.69 12.39 11.95
CA GLN A 357 2.59 13.53 11.72
C GLN A 357 4.04 13.07 11.44
N GLN A 358 4.22 11.80 11.07
CA GLN A 358 5.48 11.17 10.69
C GLN A 358 5.39 10.81 9.20
N LEU A 359 6.45 11.05 8.44
CA LEU A 359 6.51 10.62 7.03
C LEU A 359 7.07 9.19 6.97
N HIS A 360 6.30 8.28 6.36
CA HIS A 360 6.73 6.91 6.11
C HIS A 360 7.01 6.75 4.63
N LEU A 361 8.21 6.28 4.32
CA LEU A 361 8.65 5.88 3.00
C LEU A 361 8.61 4.35 2.96
N HIS A 362 7.98 3.80 1.93
CA HIS A 362 7.82 2.37 1.72
C HIS A 362 8.43 2.04 0.38
N VAL A 363 9.23 0.99 0.30
CA VAL A 363 9.71 0.47 -0.99
C VAL A 363 9.18 -0.95 -1.17
N PHE A 364 8.68 -1.20 -2.37
CA PHE A 364 8.29 -2.53 -2.84
C PHE A 364 9.11 -2.77 -4.11
N TRP A 365 9.64 -3.99 -4.29
CA TRP A 365 10.46 -4.32 -5.44
C TRP A 365 10.42 -5.80 -5.78
N ASP A 366 10.74 -6.12 -7.03
CA ASP A 366 10.98 -7.49 -7.47
C ASP A 366 12.39 -7.97 -7.06
N GLN A 367 12.46 -8.86 -6.07
CA GLN A 367 13.72 -9.46 -5.59
C GLN A 367 14.42 -10.34 -6.64
N ASN A 368 13.74 -10.74 -7.72
CA ASN A 368 14.37 -11.47 -8.83
C ASN A 368 15.19 -10.55 -9.75
N VAL A 369 15.04 -9.22 -9.61
CA VAL A 369 15.61 -8.21 -10.51
C VAL A 369 16.48 -7.20 -9.75
N TYR A 370 16.09 -6.80 -8.54
CA TYR A 370 16.84 -5.85 -7.73
C TYR A 370 17.46 -6.53 -6.51
N ASP A 371 18.75 -6.27 -6.32
CA ASP A 371 19.49 -6.64 -5.12
C ASP A 371 18.94 -5.91 -3.87
N ASP A 372 18.74 -6.66 -2.79
CA ASP A 372 18.13 -6.18 -1.54
C ASP A 372 19.02 -5.12 -0.85
N GLU A 373 20.34 -5.29 -0.83
CA GLU A 373 21.26 -4.31 -0.25
C GLU A 373 21.32 -3.03 -1.08
N LEU A 374 21.30 -3.12 -2.42
CA LEU A 374 21.18 -1.95 -3.30
C LEU A 374 19.87 -1.17 -3.06
N VAL A 375 18.74 -1.86 -2.86
CA VAL A 375 17.46 -1.21 -2.57
C VAL A 375 17.46 -0.57 -1.17
N LYS A 376 18.08 -1.21 -0.17
CA LYS A 376 18.27 -0.61 1.18
C LYS A 376 19.14 0.65 1.14
N VAL A 377 20.25 0.62 0.41
CA VAL A 377 21.13 1.79 0.21
C VAL A 377 20.34 2.90 -0.50
N TRP A 378 19.60 2.60 -1.57
CA TRP A 378 18.77 3.58 -2.25
C TRP A 378 17.68 4.16 -1.35
N LEU A 379 16.99 3.35 -0.54
CA LEU A 379 15.99 3.84 0.40
C LEU A 379 16.61 4.73 1.48
N HIS A 380 17.83 4.42 1.93
CA HIS A 380 18.58 5.26 2.87
C HIS A 380 18.90 6.63 2.26
N GLU A 381 19.41 6.68 1.02
CA GLU A 381 19.64 7.92 0.26
C GLU A 381 18.35 8.75 0.10
N VAL A 382 17.21 8.09 -0.21
CA VAL A 382 15.90 8.75 -0.29
C VAL A 382 15.49 9.33 1.08
N ARG A 383 15.77 8.62 2.19
CA ARG A 383 15.51 9.10 3.56
C ARG A 383 16.36 10.32 3.90
N GLU A 384 17.67 10.29 3.63
CA GLU A 384 18.56 11.41 3.93
C GLU A 384 18.25 12.64 3.07
N ALA A 385 18.00 12.45 1.77
CA ALA A 385 17.51 13.53 0.90
C ALA A 385 16.20 14.14 1.44
N THR A 386 15.29 13.30 1.95
CA THR A 386 14.03 13.74 2.57
C THR A 386 14.29 14.55 3.83
N GLU A 387 15.20 14.12 4.71
CA GLU A 387 15.60 14.85 5.91
C GLU A 387 16.24 16.21 5.57
N VAL A 388 17.12 16.26 4.56
CA VAL A 388 17.73 17.51 4.07
C VAL A 388 16.68 18.47 3.52
N TYR A 389 15.83 18.04 2.58
CA TYR A 389 14.90 18.96 1.90
C TYR A 389 13.64 19.30 2.70
N LEU A 390 13.21 18.44 3.63
CA LEU A 390 11.91 18.56 4.32
C LEU A 390 12.00 18.50 5.86
N GLY A 391 13.09 18.00 6.45
CA GLY A 391 13.12 17.60 7.86
C GLY A 391 14.00 18.43 8.82
N GLY A 392 14.94 19.25 8.32
CA GLY A 392 16.00 19.84 9.15
C GLY A 392 16.06 21.37 9.24
N ASP A 393 16.60 21.85 10.36
CA ASP A 393 17.24 23.16 10.45
C ASP A 393 18.61 23.15 9.75
N ILE A 394 18.56 23.11 8.41
CA ILE A 394 19.69 23.55 7.61
C ILE A 394 19.98 25.00 8.01
N ASP A 395 21.21 25.27 8.46
CA ASP A 395 21.72 26.62 8.65
C ASP A 395 21.96 27.28 7.28
N THR A 396 20.87 27.64 6.60
CA THR A 396 20.88 28.35 5.33
C THR A 396 21.24 29.81 5.60
N GLY A 397 22.51 30.08 5.87
CA GLY A 397 23.04 31.38 6.26
C GLY A 397 22.36 32.54 5.53
N SER A 398 21.65 33.38 6.29
CA SER A 398 20.85 34.55 5.87
C SER A 398 19.61 34.32 4.99
N LEU A 399 19.39 33.15 4.39
CA LEU A 399 18.19 32.88 3.60
C LEU A 399 17.01 32.54 4.51
N LYS A 400 16.12 33.50 4.75
CA LYS A 400 14.84 33.26 5.42
C LYS A 400 14.07 32.14 4.69
N LYS A 401 13.94 30.98 5.33
CA LYS A 401 13.03 29.91 4.88
C LYS A 401 11.65 30.56 4.60
N PRO A 402 11.07 30.43 3.39
CA PRO A 402 9.68 30.83 3.21
C PRO A 402 8.84 29.98 4.18
N GLN A 403 7.89 30.60 4.89
CA GLN A 403 6.94 29.84 5.70
C GLN A 403 6.08 28.99 4.78
N ILE A 404 6.49 27.74 4.57
CA ILE A 404 5.67 26.71 3.95
C ILE A 404 4.62 26.34 5.00
N ARG A 405 3.48 27.01 4.97
CA ARG A 405 2.25 26.45 5.53
C ARG A 405 1.91 25.23 4.67
N LEU A 406 2.16 24.05 5.23
CA LEU A 406 1.56 22.79 4.80
C LEU A 406 0.06 22.81 5.14
#